data_AF-A0A6G1B6F8-F1
#
_entry.id   AF-A0A6G1B6F8-F1
#
_cell.length_a   1.000
_cell.length_b   1.000
_cell.length_c   1.000
_cell.angle_alpha   90.00
_cell.angle_beta   90.00
_cell.angle_gamma   90.00
#
_symmetry.space_group_name_H-M   'P 1'
#
loop_
_entity.id
_entity.type
_entity.pdbx_description
1 polymer ?
#
loop_
_entity_poly.entity_id
_entity_poly.type
_entity_poly.pdbx_seq_one_letter_code
_entity_poly.pdbx_strand_id
1 'polypeptide(L)'
;SVWTQESTCHLIETNIRDQEELEGKKVPQYPCLWVNVSAVGRWAMLYHTEDTRDQNQQCSYIPGSLENYQVARADVEKVRTNFHKHRIFYCFSTTRENETTVLYRRLYGPQTLLFSLFWPTFLLTGGLLIIAMVKINQSLSILAAQR
;
A
#
# COMPACT_ATOMS: atom_id res chain seq x y z
N SER A 1 6.58 -4.19 6.71
CA SER A 1 6.66 -4.39 5.25
C SER A 1 7.99 -5.06 4.93
N VAL A 2 7.99 -6.05 4.03
CA VAL A 2 9.21 -6.78 3.60
C VAL A 2 10.08 -5.96 2.61
N TRP A 3 9.49 -4.90 2.05
CA TRP A 3 10.11 -3.96 1.12
C TRP A 3 10.94 -2.93 1.90
N THR A 4 12.18 -3.31 2.20
CA THR A 4 13.06 -2.54 3.10
C THR A 4 14.23 -1.90 2.39
N GLN A 5 14.65 -2.44 1.24
CA GLN A 5 15.84 -2.00 0.55
C GLN A 5 15.49 -0.93 -0.48
N GLU A 6 15.93 0.30 -0.24
CA GLU A 6 15.77 1.40 -1.18
C GLU A 6 16.92 1.41 -2.18
N SER A 7 16.59 1.54 -3.47
CA SER A 7 17.57 1.59 -4.54
C SER A 7 17.08 2.49 -5.69
N THR A 8 17.98 2.81 -6.60
CA THR A 8 17.66 3.57 -7.80
C THR A 8 17.17 2.61 -8.89
N CYS A 9 15.96 2.86 -9.39
CA CYS A 9 15.38 2.16 -10.53
C CYS A 9 15.51 2.99 -11.80
N HIS A 10 15.86 2.33 -12.89
CA HIS A 10 15.90 2.90 -14.24
C HIS A 10 14.75 2.34 -15.07
N LEU A 11 13.94 3.22 -15.64
CA LEU A 11 12.89 2.82 -16.57
C LEU A 11 13.51 2.17 -17.80
N ILE A 12 13.03 0.98 -18.14
CA ILE A 12 13.39 0.34 -19.40
C ILE A 12 12.22 0.38 -20.38
N GLU A 13 11.07 -0.11 -19.96
CA GLU A 13 9.90 -0.23 -20.84
C GLU A 13 8.61 0.05 -20.09
N THR A 14 7.66 0.66 -20.81
CA THR A 14 6.27 0.75 -20.38
C THR A 14 5.37 0.25 -21.50
N ASN A 15 4.37 -0.54 -21.16
CA ASN A 15 3.34 -1.00 -22.08
C ASN A 15 1.98 -0.78 -21.43
N ILE A 16 1.01 -0.27 -22.17
CA ILE A 16 -0.37 -0.21 -21.69
C ILE A 16 -1.10 -1.40 -22.27
N ARG A 17 -1.54 -2.29 -21.38
CA ARG A 17 -2.29 -3.48 -21.75
C ARG A 17 -3.77 -3.15 -21.70
N ASP A 18 -4.35 -3.14 -22.89
CA ASP A 18 -5.79 -3.19 -23.07
C ASP A 18 -6.21 -4.66 -23.11
N GLN A 19 -6.91 -5.10 -22.08
CA GLN A 19 -7.72 -6.31 -22.07
C GLN A 19 -7.04 -7.58 -22.65
N GLU A 20 -6.26 -8.29 -21.83
CA GLU A 20 -6.12 -9.74 -22.00
C GLU A 20 -6.99 -10.42 -20.95
N GLU A 21 -7.97 -11.22 -21.40
CA GLU A 21 -8.63 -12.22 -20.58
C GLU A 21 -7.58 -13.27 -20.20
N LEU A 22 -6.88 -13.06 -19.09
CA LEU A 22 -6.08 -14.14 -18.55
C LEU A 22 -7.01 -15.23 -18.04
N GLU A 23 -6.89 -16.39 -18.67
CA GLU A 23 -7.71 -17.57 -18.43
C GLU A 23 -8.00 -17.74 -16.93
N GLY A 24 -9.28 -17.65 -16.57
CA GLY A 24 -9.76 -17.95 -15.24
C GLY A 24 -9.92 -16.77 -14.27
N LYS A 25 -9.58 -15.53 -14.64
CA LYS A 25 -9.89 -14.34 -13.81
C LYS A 25 -10.63 -13.26 -14.61
N LYS A 26 -11.93 -13.11 -14.37
CA LYS A 26 -12.71 -11.94 -14.81
C LYS A 26 -12.25 -10.71 -14.03
N VAL A 27 -11.27 -9.99 -14.56
CA VAL A 27 -10.86 -8.68 -14.03
C VAL A 27 -11.82 -7.61 -14.59
N PRO A 28 -12.24 -6.60 -13.81
CA PRO A 28 -13.01 -5.47 -14.32
C PRO A 28 -12.30 -4.82 -15.52
N GLN A 29 -13.05 -4.38 -16.54
CA GLN A 29 -12.47 -3.73 -17.71
C GLN A 29 -11.86 -2.37 -17.35
N TYR A 30 -10.53 -2.31 -17.21
CA TYR A 30 -9.78 -1.07 -17.07
C TYR A 30 -8.41 -1.16 -17.79
N PRO A 31 -7.88 -0.04 -18.29
CA PRO A 31 -6.56 -0.02 -18.89
C PRO A 31 -5.50 -0.21 -17.79
N CYS A 32 -4.55 -1.12 -18.03
CA CYS A 32 -3.50 -1.43 -17.07
C CYS A 32 -2.15 -0.98 -17.60
N LEU A 33 -1.36 -0.28 -16.77
CA LEU A 33 0.03 0.02 -17.11
C LEU A 33 0.95 -1.10 -16.63
N TRP A 34 1.78 -1.61 -17.52
CA TRP A 34 2.88 -2.52 -17.25
C TRP A 34 4.20 -1.75 -17.37
N VAL A 35 5.05 -1.83 -16.34
CA VAL A 35 6.29 -1.05 -16.24
C VAL A 35 7.44 -1.97 -15.82
N ASN A 36 8.46 -2.04 -16.67
CA ASN A 36 9.68 -2.79 -16.44
C ASN A 36 10.84 -1.84 -16.18
N VAL A 37 11.59 -2.13 -15.11
CA VAL A 37 12.69 -1.30 -14.63
C VAL A 37 13.94 -2.14 -14.43
N SER A 38 15.10 -1.49 -14.48
CA SER A 38 16.34 -2.07 -13.97
C SER A 38 16.58 -1.57 -12.54
N ALA A 39 16.67 -2.51 -11.60
CA ALA A 39 17.04 -2.27 -10.21
C ALA A 39 18.32 -3.03 -9.90
N VAL A 40 19.38 -2.33 -9.47
CA VAL A 40 20.69 -2.93 -9.14
C VAL A 40 21.23 -3.81 -10.28
N GLY A 41 21.05 -3.36 -11.53
CA GLY A 41 21.53 -4.07 -12.73
C GLY A 41 20.70 -5.29 -13.14
N ARG A 42 19.59 -5.59 -12.47
CA ARG A 42 18.66 -6.67 -12.85
C ARG A 42 17.31 -6.11 -13.29
N TRP A 43 16.63 -6.84 -14.16
CA TRP A 43 15.29 -6.50 -14.63
C TRP A 43 14.25 -6.87 -13.57
N ALA A 44 13.32 -5.96 -13.32
CA ALA A 44 12.26 -6.14 -12.35
C ALA A 44 10.96 -5.46 -12.80
N MET A 45 9.84 -6.10 -12.50
CA MET A 45 8.52 -5.53 -12.67
C MET A 45 8.24 -4.54 -11.54
N LEU A 46 7.85 -3.32 -11.90
CA LEU A 46 7.46 -2.29 -10.93
C LEU A 46 5.99 -2.45 -10.54
N TYR A 47 5.65 -2.26 -9.27
CA TYR A 47 4.29 -2.01 -8.82
C TYR A 47 4.19 -0.68 -8.11
N HIS A 48 3.05 -0.01 -8.21
CA HIS A 48 2.84 1.28 -7.57
C HIS A 48 2.89 1.18 -6.03
N THR A 49 2.15 0.22 -5.46
CA THR A 49 2.08 -0.07 -4.02
C THR A 49 1.94 -1.57 -3.76
N GLU A 50 2.07 -1.98 -2.49
CA GLU A 50 1.74 -3.35 -2.04
C GLU A 50 0.34 -3.79 -2.49
N ASP A 51 -0.67 -2.94 -2.30
CA ASP A 51 -2.07 -3.26 -2.65
C ASP A 51 -2.25 -3.52 -4.16
N THR A 52 -1.53 -2.77 -5.03
CA THR A 52 -1.61 -2.99 -6.49
C THR A 52 -1.14 -4.39 -6.86
N ARG A 53 -0.05 -4.87 -6.25
CA ARG A 53 0.47 -6.22 -6.46
C ARG A 53 -0.51 -7.28 -5.97
N ASP A 54 -1.15 -7.05 -4.82
CA ASP A 54 -2.09 -7.99 -4.22
C ASP A 54 -3.41 -8.08 -5.01
N GLN A 55 -3.86 -6.96 -5.58
CA GLN A 55 -5.05 -6.91 -6.45
C GLN A 55 -4.80 -7.53 -7.82
N ASN A 56 -3.68 -7.20 -8.48
CA ASN A 56 -3.36 -7.70 -9.81
C ASN A 56 -1.85 -7.87 -10.00
N GLN A 57 -1.40 -9.12 -9.99
CA GLN A 57 0.02 -9.47 -10.13
C GLN A 57 0.61 -9.16 -11.51
N GLN A 58 -0.20 -8.79 -12.50
CA GLN A 58 0.28 -8.49 -13.86
C GLN A 58 0.21 -7.00 -14.17
N CYS A 59 -0.28 -6.19 -13.24
CA CYS A 59 -0.46 -4.76 -13.42
C CYS A 59 0.46 -3.95 -12.51
N SER A 60 1.27 -3.06 -13.09
CA SER A 60 2.12 -2.15 -12.33
C SER A 60 1.33 -1.01 -11.70
N TYR A 61 0.30 -0.52 -12.38
CA TYR A 61 -0.51 0.60 -11.92
C TYR A 61 -1.97 0.42 -12.35
N ILE A 62 -2.85 0.50 -11.36
CA ILE A 62 -4.30 0.47 -11.53
C ILE A 62 -4.79 1.92 -11.41
N PRO A 63 -5.58 2.43 -12.39
CA PRO A 63 -6.06 3.80 -12.36
C PRO A 63 -6.99 4.07 -11.18
N GLY A 64 -7.00 5.32 -10.71
CA GLY A 64 -7.76 5.71 -9.52
C GLY A 64 -9.29 5.68 -9.70
N SER A 65 -9.78 5.85 -10.93
CA SER A 65 -11.20 5.73 -11.28
C SER A 65 -11.39 4.61 -12.29
N LEU A 66 -12.28 3.66 -11.96
CA LEU A 66 -12.62 2.51 -12.82
C LEU A 66 -14.00 2.65 -13.48
N GLU A 67 -14.76 3.70 -13.14
CA GLU A 67 -16.14 3.90 -13.61
C GLU A 67 -16.22 4.34 -15.07
N ASN A 68 -15.22 5.12 -15.52
CA ASN A 68 -15.14 5.62 -16.88
C ASN A 68 -13.81 5.22 -17.51
N TYR A 69 -13.87 4.33 -18.48
CA TYR A 69 -12.69 3.81 -19.18
C TYR A 69 -11.84 4.93 -19.83
N GLN A 70 -12.46 5.97 -20.40
CA GLN A 70 -11.71 7.08 -21.02
C GLN A 70 -10.94 7.89 -19.99
N VAL A 71 -11.54 8.13 -18.82
CA VAL A 71 -10.87 8.81 -17.69
C VAL A 71 -9.73 7.93 -17.16
N ALA A 72 -9.99 6.63 -16.98
CA ALA A 72 -8.99 5.66 -16.56
C ALA A 72 -7.81 5.59 -17.55
N ARG A 73 -8.10 5.62 -18.85
CA ARG A 73 -7.08 5.59 -19.92
C ARG A 73 -6.22 6.85 -19.91
N ALA A 74 -6.85 8.02 -19.76
CA ALA A 74 -6.13 9.28 -19.67
C ALA A 74 -5.21 9.34 -18.44
N ASP A 75 -5.67 8.80 -17.31
CA ASP A 75 -4.88 8.67 -16.08
C ASP A 75 -3.64 7.77 -16.28
N VAL A 76 -3.85 6.58 -16.85
CA VAL A 76 -2.75 5.65 -17.20
C VAL A 76 -1.74 6.28 -18.16
N GLU A 77 -2.20 6.97 -19.21
CA GLU A 77 -1.31 7.63 -20.17
C GLU A 77 -0.51 8.78 -19.53
N LYS A 78 -1.13 9.53 -18.61
CA LYS A 78 -0.47 10.58 -17.83
C LYS A 78 0.64 9.98 -16.97
N VAL A 79 0.37 8.88 -16.27
CA VAL A 79 1.37 8.18 -15.44
C VAL A 79 2.50 7.63 -16.31
N ARG A 80 2.19 7.00 -17.45
CA ARG A 80 3.19 6.55 -18.42
C ARG A 80 4.10 7.68 -18.90
N THR A 81 3.49 8.81 -19.26
CA THR A 81 4.23 10.00 -19.69
C THR A 81 5.15 10.52 -18.59
N ASN A 82 4.71 10.48 -17.33
CA ASN A 82 5.54 10.87 -16.19
C ASN A 82 6.76 9.95 -16.01
N PHE A 83 6.61 8.63 -16.19
CA PHE A 83 7.74 7.70 -16.18
C PHE A 83 8.73 8.00 -17.33
N HIS A 84 8.24 8.29 -18.54
CA HIS A 84 9.12 8.64 -19.64
C HIS A 84 9.88 9.97 -19.44
N LYS A 85 9.27 10.92 -18.73
CA LYS A 85 9.92 12.18 -18.31
C LYS A 85 10.96 11.93 -17.21
N HIS A 86 10.63 11.12 -16.22
CA HIS A 86 11.49 10.79 -15.08
C HIS A 86 11.93 9.34 -15.15
N ARG A 87 12.91 9.06 -16.02
CA ARG A 87 13.39 7.69 -16.27
C ARG A 87 14.16 7.09 -15.09
N ILE A 88 14.57 7.90 -14.12
CA ILE A 88 15.33 7.45 -12.95
C ILE A 88 14.58 7.90 -11.70
N PHE A 89 14.29 6.96 -10.82
CA PHE A 89 13.52 7.21 -9.59
C PHE A 89 13.89 6.20 -8.50
N TYR A 90 13.54 6.51 -7.25
CA TYR A 90 13.73 5.59 -6.13
C TYR A 90 12.65 4.51 -6.12
N CYS A 91 13.06 3.30 -5.76
CA CYS A 91 12.19 2.14 -5.64
C CYS A 91 12.64 1.25 -4.48
N PHE A 92 11.71 0.42 -4.00
CA PHE A 92 11.93 -0.48 -2.89
C PHE A 92 11.96 -1.92 -3.39
N SER A 93 13.03 -2.64 -3.06
CA SER A 93 13.15 -4.09 -3.24
C SER A 93 12.99 -4.81 -1.90
N THR A 94 12.67 -6.08 -2.01
CA THR A 94 12.75 -7.02 -0.90
C THR A 94 14.20 -7.49 -0.73
N THR A 95 14.55 -8.02 0.44
CA THR A 95 15.84 -8.69 0.67
C THR A 95 15.88 -10.13 0.12
N ARG A 96 14.77 -10.63 -0.42
CA ARG A 96 14.72 -11.98 -1.02
C ARG A 96 15.38 -11.96 -2.38
N GLU A 97 16.45 -12.74 -2.49
CA GLU A 97 17.40 -12.74 -3.62
C GLU A 97 16.79 -13.05 -5.00
N ASN A 98 15.57 -13.60 -5.05
CA ASN A 98 14.90 -14.11 -6.24
C ASN A 98 13.60 -13.36 -6.63
N GLU A 99 13.21 -12.29 -5.93
CA GLU A 99 12.01 -11.55 -6.32
C GLU A 99 12.35 -10.53 -7.42
N THR A 100 11.86 -10.76 -8.64
CA THR A 100 12.00 -9.89 -9.82
C THR A 100 10.98 -8.74 -9.81
N THR A 101 10.68 -8.22 -8.63
CA THR A 101 9.60 -7.25 -8.42
C THR A 101 10.07 -6.15 -7.49
N VAL A 102 9.64 -4.92 -7.75
CA VAL A 102 10.00 -3.73 -6.96
C VAL A 102 8.78 -2.83 -6.79
N LEU A 103 8.79 -2.04 -5.72
CA LEU A 103 7.72 -1.09 -5.42
C LEU A 103 8.17 0.34 -5.67
N TYR A 104 7.29 1.15 -6.25
CA TYR A 104 7.48 2.59 -6.35
C TYR A 104 7.25 3.27 -5.00
N ARG A 105 6.17 2.92 -4.30
CA ARG A 105 5.82 3.50 -3.00
C ARG A 105 5.40 2.41 -2.02
N ARG A 106 5.86 2.56 -0.79
CA ARG A 106 5.49 1.70 0.33
C ARG A 106 4.29 2.28 1.07
N LEU A 107 3.19 1.53 1.14
CA LEU A 107 1.97 1.90 1.86
C LEU A 107 2.09 1.56 3.35
N TYR A 108 2.65 0.39 3.67
CA TYR A 108 2.77 -0.11 5.05
C TYR A 108 4.14 0.23 5.64
N GLY A 109 4.32 1.50 5.98
CA GLY A 109 5.50 2.00 6.67
C GLY A 109 5.48 1.75 8.18
N PRO A 110 6.61 2.00 8.88
CA PRO A 110 6.69 1.89 10.34
C PRO A 110 5.71 2.84 11.06
N GLN A 111 5.35 3.98 10.46
CA GLN A 111 4.37 4.91 11.00
C GLN A 111 2.97 4.30 11.15
N THR A 112 2.55 3.47 10.20
CA THR A 112 1.25 2.77 10.26
C THR A 112 1.19 1.77 11.42
N LEU A 113 2.33 1.16 11.78
CA LEU A 113 2.43 0.25 12.93
C LEU A 113 2.22 0.98 14.26
N LEU A 114 2.70 2.22 14.38
CA LEU A 114 2.49 3.03 15.59
C LEU A 114 1.01 3.32 15.80
N PHE A 115 0.29 3.69 14.73
CA PHE A 115 -1.14 3.95 14.81
C PHE A 115 -1.93 2.69 15.19
N SER A 116 -1.52 1.54 14.67
CA SER A 116 -2.08 0.23 15.03
C SER A 116 -1.89 -0.15 16.49
N LEU A 117 -0.83 0.32 17.16
CA LEU A 117 -0.56 0.05 18.58
C LEU A 117 -1.17 1.12 19.50
N PHE A 118 -1.29 2.34 18.99
CA PHE A 118 -1.90 3.45 19.72
C PHE A 118 -3.37 3.19 20.05
N TRP A 119 -4.14 2.64 19.10
CA TRP A 119 -5.56 2.40 19.33
C TRP A 119 -5.84 1.35 20.43
N PRO A 120 -5.23 0.15 20.43
CA PRO A 120 -5.36 -0.80 21.53
C PRO A 120 -4.92 -0.25 22.89
N THR A 121 -3.83 0.51 22.94
CA THR A 121 -3.34 1.10 24.20
C THR A 121 -4.30 2.16 24.74
N PHE A 122 -4.88 2.99 23.86
CA PHE A 122 -5.91 3.95 24.26
C PHE A 122 -7.20 3.26 24.75
N LEU A 123 -7.64 2.19 24.10
CA LEU A 123 -8.80 1.41 24.56
C LEU A 123 -8.55 0.75 25.92
N LEU A 124 -7.36 0.16 26.12
CA LEU A 124 -7.00 -0.48 27.39
C LEU A 124 -6.92 0.54 28.54
N THR A 125 -6.26 1.68 28.29
CA THR A 125 -6.14 2.75 29.29
C THR A 125 -7.49 3.36 29.62
N GLY A 126 -8.32 3.65 28.62
CA GLY A 126 -9.70 4.10 28.81
C GLY A 126 -10.54 3.12 29.62
N GLY A 127 -10.45 1.81 29.31
CA GLY A 127 -11.13 0.76 30.06
C GLY A 127 -10.71 0.70 31.54
N LEU A 128 -9.41 0.76 31.82
CA LEU A 128 -8.88 0.78 33.18
C LEU A 128 -9.35 2.00 33.97
N LEU A 129 -9.40 3.18 33.35
CA LEU A 129 -9.87 4.41 33.99
C LEU A 129 -11.34 4.33 34.38
N ILE A 130 -12.20 3.76 33.53
CA ILE A 130 -13.62 3.56 33.85
C ILE A 130 -13.78 2.64 35.06
N ILE A 131 -13.05 1.52 35.09
CA ILE A 131 -13.10 0.57 36.22
C ILE A 131 -12.64 1.26 37.51
N ALA A 132 -11.53 2.01 37.46
CA ALA A 132 -11.03 2.76 38.61
C ALA A 132 -12.05 3.78 39.12
N MET A 133 -12.68 4.54 38.22
CA MET A 133 -13.70 5.52 38.58
C MET A 133 -14.91 4.88 39.26
N VAL A 134 -15.40 3.74 38.75
CA VAL A 134 -16.50 2.99 39.37
C VAL A 134 -16.13 2.51 40.77
N LYS A 135 -14.92 1.99 40.95
CA LYS A 135 -14.44 1.53 42.27
C LYS A 135 -14.28 2.66 43.26
N ILE A 136 -13.76 3.81 42.84
CA ILE A 136 -13.63 5.01 43.67
C ILE A 136 -15.02 5.47 44.11
N ASN A 137 -15.97 5.62 43.18
CA ASN A 137 -17.35 6.01 43.51
C ASN A 137 -18.05 5.02 44.45
N GLN A 138 -17.86 3.71 44.23
CA GLN A 138 -18.41 2.69 45.11
C GLN A 138 -17.82 2.80 46.54
N SER A 139 -16.50 3.00 46.66
CA SER A 139 -15.85 3.16 47.96
C SER A 139 -16.32 4.41 48.71
N LEU A 140 -16.47 5.53 47.99
CA LEU A 140 -16.98 6.79 48.55
C LEU A 140 -18.43 6.64 49.02
N SER A 141 -19.28 5.93 48.28
CA SER A 141 -20.67 5.68 48.66
C SER A 141 -20.78 4.85 49.95
N ILE A 142 -19.96 3.80 50.09
CA ILE A 142 -19.92 2.98 51.32
C ILE A 142 -19.45 3.82 52.52
N LEU A 143 -18.38 4.61 52.34
CA LEU A 143 -17.87 5.52 53.38
C LEU A 143 -18.89 6.59 53.78
N ALA A 144 -19.66 7.11 52.81
CA ALA A 144 -20.73 8.07 53.08
C ALA A 144 -21.92 7.44 53.82
N ALA A 145 -22.23 6.17 53.56
CA ALA A 145 -23.31 5.43 54.24
C ALA A 145 -22.92 4.94 55.65
N GLN A 146 -21.62 4.83 55.95
CA GLN A 146 -21.10 4.52 57.29
C GLN A 146 -20.94 5.76 58.18
N ARG A 147 -21.17 6.95 57.63
CA ARG A 147 -21.16 8.23 58.35
C ARG A 147 -22.58 8.67 58.68
#